data_AF-A0A1Y3L6Y1-F1
#
_entry.id   AF-A0A1Y3L6Y1-F1
#
_cell.length_a   1.000
_cell.length_b   1.000
_cell.length_c   1.000
_cell.angle_alpha   90.00
_cell.angle_beta   90.00
_cell.angle_gamma   90.00
#
_symmetry.space_group_name_H-M   'P 1'
#
loop_
_entity.id
_entity.type
_entity.pdbx_description
1 polymer ?
#
loop_
_entity_poly.entity_id
_entity_poly.type
_entity_poly.pdbx_seq_one_letter_code
_entity_poly.pdbx_strand_id
1 'polypeptide(L)'
;MSHRDVSQAAMEIIESMGLKRGRGRVNSVVSRSAAKVPATHTITEGIKTSVVAVPASGPINRLMYLEARSWAVDLVASLRGSPVEVVVERLTGSIVGRPGSYVAGVQSVITELKSAAATGQRDSQNLTRQVGSKV
;
A
#
# COMPACT_ATOMS: atom_id res chain seq x y z
N MET A 1 18.29 -12.86 -59.13
CA MET A 1 16.97 -12.24 -58.90
C MET A 1 17.12 -11.20 -57.79
N SER A 2 16.59 -10.02 -58.04
CA SER A 2 17.05 -8.73 -57.53
C SER A 2 16.58 -8.47 -56.10
N HIS A 3 17.50 -8.25 -55.16
CA HIS A 3 17.18 -7.79 -53.78
C HIS A 3 16.45 -6.43 -53.72
N ARG A 4 16.22 -5.77 -54.87
CA ARG A 4 15.51 -4.49 -54.97
C ARG A 4 13.99 -4.64 -54.93
N ASP A 5 13.46 -5.82 -55.29
CA ASP A 5 12.00 -6.00 -55.45
C ASP A 5 11.27 -6.10 -54.11
N VAL A 6 11.93 -6.70 -53.10
CA VAL A 6 11.36 -6.87 -51.74
C VAL A 6 11.13 -5.53 -51.05
N SER A 7 12.03 -4.56 -51.27
CA SER A 7 11.95 -3.23 -50.67
C SER A 7 10.81 -2.40 -51.25
N GLN A 8 10.46 -2.60 -52.53
CA GLN A 8 9.38 -1.88 -53.20
C GLN A 8 8.01 -2.39 -52.76
N ALA A 9 7.84 -3.72 -52.69
CA ALA A 9 6.62 -4.34 -52.17
C ALA A 9 6.34 -3.94 -50.70
N ALA A 10 7.39 -3.88 -49.88
CA ALA A 10 7.25 -3.42 -48.49
C ALA A 10 6.82 -1.94 -48.39
N MET A 11 7.18 -1.12 -49.38
CA MET A 11 6.83 0.31 -49.40
C MET A 11 5.36 0.51 -49.77
N GLU A 12 4.85 -0.21 -50.78
CA GLU A 12 3.43 -0.19 -51.19
C GLU A 12 2.51 -0.68 -50.07
N ILE A 13 2.92 -1.71 -49.31
CA ILE A 13 2.13 -2.21 -48.17
C ILE A 13 2.00 -1.13 -47.09
N ILE A 14 3.07 -0.41 -46.77
CA ILE A 14 3.02 0.66 -45.76
C ILE A 14 2.15 1.83 -46.23
N GLU A 15 2.17 2.14 -47.53
CA GLU A 15 1.36 3.19 -48.14
C GLU A 15 -0.14 2.83 -48.13
N SER A 16 -0.48 1.57 -48.45
CA SER A 16 -1.85 1.06 -48.41
C SER A 16 -2.47 1.05 -47.01
N MET A 17 -1.66 0.86 -45.96
CA MET A 17 -2.14 0.81 -44.57
C MET A 17 -2.20 2.19 -43.89
N GLY A 18 -1.93 3.28 -44.60
CA GLY A 18 -2.03 4.64 -44.02
C GLY A 18 -1.02 4.94 -42.90
N LEU A 19 -0.03 4.08 -42.69
CA LEU A 19 1.04 4.26 -41.68
C LEU A 19 2.10 5.24 -42.20
N LYS A 20 1.71 6.51 -42.33
CA LYS A 20 2.66 7.60 -42.57
C LYS A 20 3.58 7.70 -41.36
N ARG A 21 4.85 7.28 -41.54
CA ARG A 21 5.91 7.39 -40.53
C ARG A 21 6.08 8.87 -40.16
N GLY A 22 5.53 9.27 -39.03
CA GLY A 22 5.74 10.59 -38.44
C GLY A 22 7.19 10.77 -38.03
N ARG A 23 8.03 11.27 -38.95
CA ARG A 23 9.35 11.84 -38.63
C ARG A 23 9.18 13.29 -38.20
N GLY A 24 9.26 13.55 -36.89
CA GLY A 24 9.36 14.89 -36.31
C GLY A 24 8.65 14.92 -34.95
N ARG A 25 9.29 15.22 -33.81
CA ARG A 25 10.40 16.15 -33.57
C ARG A 25 11.35 15.60 -32.51
N VAL A 26 12.64 15.63 -32.85
CA VAL A 26 13.74 15.70 -31.91
C VAL A 26 13.86 17.18 -31.50
N ASN A 27 13.94 17.47 -30.20
CA ASN A 27 14.43 18.68 -29.50
C ASN A 27 13.65 18.83 -28.18
N SER A 28 14.23 18.34 -27.08
CA SER A 28 14.97 19.11 -26.05
C SER A 28 14.02 19.47 -24.91
N VAL A 29 14.26 19.02 -23.68
CA VAL A 29 15.27 19.61 -22.78
C VAL A 29 15.95 18.52 -21.95
N VAL A 30 17.27 18.45 -22.09
CA VAL A 30 18.17 17.93 -21.06
C VAL A 30 18.14 18.91 -19.90
N SER A 31 17.82 18.44 -18.70
CA SER A 31 18.53 18.90 -17.50
C SER A 31 18.70 17.73 -16.55
N ARG A 32 19.96 17.32 -16.48
CA ARG A 32 20.53 16.35 -15.56
C ARG A 32 20.25 16.78 -14.12
N SER A 33 19.98 15.82 -13.24
CA SER A 33 20.73 15.73 -11.99
C SER A 33 20.65 14.32 -11.45
N ALA A 34 21.82 13.71 -11.39
CA ALA A 34 22.08 12.46 -10.72
C ALA A 34 21.79 12.60 -9.23
N ALA A 35 21.14 11.59 -8.63
CA ALA A 35 21.51 11.15 -7.30
C ALA A 35 21.04 9.71 -7.08
N LYS A 36 22.00 8.93 -6.64
CA LYS A 36 21.95 7.54 -6.25
C LYS A 36 21.15 7.38 -4.94
N VAL A 37 20.38 6.28 -4.88
CA VAL A 37 19.63 5.67 -3.75
C VAL A 37 20.44 5.71 -2.44
N PRO A 38 19.86 6.03 -1.25
CA PRO A 38 19.15 5.04 -0.45
C PRO A 38 17.87 5.51 0.28
N ALA A 39 17.05 4.52 0.62
CA ALA A 39 15.98 4.62 1.58
C ALA A 39 16.52 5.14 2.93
N THR A 40 15.98 6.26 3.38
CA THR A 40 16.11 6.68 4.78
C THR A 40 14.83 7.36 5.21
N HIS A 41 14.19 6.78 6.20
CA HIS A 41 13.08 7.34 6.95
C HIS A 41 13.38 8.79 7.31
N THR A 42 12.58 9.73 6.80
CA THR A 42 12.55 11.09 7.32
C THR A 42 11.16 11.33 7.86
N ILE A 43 11.09 11.25 9.19
CA ILE A 43 10.02 11.79 10.02
C ILE A 43 10.04 13.30 9.76
N THR A 44 9.18 13.79 8.87
CA THR A 44 8.94 15.23 8.76
C THR A 44 7.93 15.60 9.84
N GLU A 45 8.45 16.08 10.95
CA GLU A 45 7.71 16.90 11.90
C GLU A 45 7.01 18.04 11.16
N GLY A 46 5.75 18.30 11.51
CA GLY A 46 5.12 19.58 11.20
C GLY A 46 3.77 19.52 10.51
N ILE A 47 2.77 18.93 11.17
CA ILE A 47 1.41 19.49 11.11
C ILE A 47 0.86 19.51 12.55
N LYS A 48 1.13 20.60 13.27
CA LYS A 48 0.39 20.94 14.50
C LYS A 48 -1.01 21.41 14.11
N THR A 49 -1.83 20.53 13.55
CA THR A 49 -3.26 20.78 13.48
C THR A 49 -3.87 20.24 14.76
N SER A 50 -4.07 21.16 15.72
CA SER A 50 -5.03 20.99 16.79
C SER A 50 -6.39 20.78 16.13
N VAL A 51 -6.74 19.53 15.90
CA VAL A 51 -8.05 19.14 15.39
C VAL A 51 -8.68 18.35 16.52
N VAL A 52 -9.56 19.05 17.22
CA VAL A 52 -10.66 18.48 17.99
C VAL A 52 -11.10 17.20 17.30
N ALA A 53 -11.13 16.09 18.04
CA ALA A 53 -11.59 14.81 17.55
C ALA A 53 -13.07 14.93 17.14
N VAL A 54 -13.32 15.47 15.96
CA VAL A 54 -14.64 15.51 15.37
C VAL A 54 -14.92 14.09 14.91
N PRO A 55 -15.97 13.42 15.42
CA PRO A 55 -16.42 12.19 14.79
C PRO A 55 -16.66 12.51 13.31
N ALA A 56 -16.13 11.67 12.41
CA ALA A 56 -16.27 11.86 10.98
C ALA A 56 -17.75 11.76 10.58
N SER A 57 -18.48 12.87 10.72
CA SER A 57 -19.90 13.00 10.43
C SER A 57 -20.11 13.27 8.95
N GLY A 58 -19.50 12.45 8.09
CA GLY A 58 -19.63 12.50 6.64
C GLY A 58 -19.41 11.12 6.00
N PRO A 59 -19.76 10.96 4.71
CA PRO A 59 -19.56 9.70 4.00
C PRO A 59 -18.09 9.28 4.05
N ILE A 60 -17.83 8.00 4.35
CA ILE A 60 -16.47 7.44 4.43
C ILE A 60 -15.82 7.51 3.05
N ASN A 61 -14.65 8.15 2.97
CA ASN A 61 -13.81 8.06 1.78
C ASN A 61 -13.26 6.63 1.67
N ARG A 62 -13.81 5.86 0.74
CA ARG A 62 -13.46 4.44 0.55
C ARG A 62 -12.00 4.23 0.17
N LEU A 63 -11.41 5.13 -0.63
CA LEU A 63 -10.01 5.03 -1.04
C LEU A 63 -9.09 5.13 0.18
N MET A 64 -9.26 6.18 0.98
CA MET A 64 -8.45 6.37 2.20
C MET A 64 -8.66 5.27 3.23
N TYR A 65 -9.89 4.77 3.35
CA TYR A 65 -10.19 3.63 4.22
C TYR A 65 -9.39 2.38 3.80
N LEU A 66 -9.39 2.05 2.50
CA LEU A 66 -8.69 0.86 1.99
C LEU A 66 -7.18 1.02 2.07
N GLU A 67 -6.64 2.19 1.75
CA GLU A 67 -5.21 2.50 1.87
C GLU A 67 -4.73 2.38 3.31
N ALA A 68 -5.50 2.93 4.26
CA ALA A 68 -5.21 2.81 5.68
C ALA A 68 -5.24 1.35 6.15
N ARG A 69 -6.21 0.57 5.66
CA ARG A 69 -6.34 -0.84 5.99
C ARG A 69 -5.18 -1.67 5.42
N SER A 70 -4.79 -1.46 4.16
CA SER A 70 -3.65 -2.18 3.55
C SER A 70 -2.35 -1.85 4.28
N TRP A 71 -2.11 -0.56 4.56
CA TRP A 71 -0.94 -0.13 5.32
C TRP A 71 -0.90 -0.77 6.72
N ALA A 72 -2.03 -0.82 7.42
CA ALA A 72 -2.10 -1.42 8.75
C ALA A 72 -1.83 -2.94 8.71
N VAL A 73 -2.31 -3.65 7.69
CA VAL A 73 -2.01 -5.08 7.48
C VAL A 73 -0.52 -5.29 7.22
N ASP A 74 0.10 -4.44 6.39
CA ASP A 74 1.54 -4.53 6.11
C ASP A 74 2.38 -4.28 7.37
N LEU A 75 1.95 -3.35 8.23
CA LEU A 75 2.59 -3.11 9.52
C LEU A 75 2.47 -4.33 10.45
N VAL A 76 1.28 -4.94 10.55
CA VAL A 76 1.08 -6.17 11.33
C VAL A 76 1.96 -7.30 10.79
N ALA A 77 2.07 -7.44 9.47
CA ALA A 77 2.93 -8.44 8.83
C ALA A 77 4.42 -8.20 9.15
N SER A 78 4.85 -6.94 9.16
CA SER A 78 6.22 -6.55 9.51
C SER A 78 6.57 -6.78 10.97
N LEU A 79 5.57 -6.83 11.85
CA LEU A 79 5.71 -7.03 13.29
C LEU A 79 5.34 -8.45 13.73
N ARG A 80 5.30 -9.42 12.80
CA ARG A 80 5.10 -10.83 13.12
C ARG A 80 6.14 -11.30 14.15
N GLY A 81 5.68 -11.65 15.35
CA GLY A 81 6.51 -12.03 16.49
C GLY A 81 6.53 -11.00 17.63
N SER A 82 6.01 -9.80 17.41
CA SER A 82 5.76 -8.84 18.49
C SER A 82 4.45 -9.15 19.22
N PRO A 83 4.35 -8.85 20.53
CA PRO A 83 3.08 -8.94 21.26
C PRO A 83 2.00 -8.07 20.62
N VAL A 84 0.75 -8.55 20.68
CA VAL A 84 -0.41 -7.87 20.07
C VAL A 84 -0.58 -6.46 20.64
N GLU A 85 -0.33 -6.28 21.94
CA GLU A 85 -0.43 -5.01 22.65
C GLU A 85 0.49 -3.95 22.03
N VAL A 86 1.73 -4.34 21.72
CA VAL A 86 2.74 -3.45 21.10
C VAL A 86 2.32 -3.07 19.68
N VAL A 87 1.74 -4.00 18.93
CA VAL A 87 1.24 -3.74 17.57
C VAL A 87 0.04 -2.78 17.62
N VAL A 88 -0.89 -2.98 18.55
CA VAL A 88 -2.06 -2.11 18.74
C VAL A 88 -1.63 -0.71 19.16
N GLU A 89 -0.66 -0.57 20.07
CA GLU A 89 -0.15 0.72 20.50
C GLU A 89 0.45 1.51 19.33
N ARG A 90 1.27 0.85 18.49
CA ARG A 90 1.86 1.47 17.29
C ARG A 90 0.80 1.89 16.28
N LEU A 91 -0.20 1.05 16.02
CA LEU A 91 -1.32 1.40 15.14
C LEU A 91 -2.12 2.59 15.71
N THR A 92 -2.34 2.63 17.02
CA THR A 92 -3.06 3.72 17.68
C THR A 92 -2.27 5.03 17.64
N GLY A 93 -0.94 4.99 17.79
CA GLY A 93 -0.09 6.17 17.62
C GLY A 93 -0.11 6.72 16.19
N SER A 94 -0.24 5.85 15.19
CA SER A 94 -0.19 6.23 13.77
C SER A 94 -1.42 7.00 13.26
N ILE A 95 -2.54 6.95 13.99
CA ILE A 95 -3.82 7.58 13.61
C ILE A 95 -4.01 8.98 14.20
N VAL A 96 -3.10 9.44 15.06
CA VAL A 96 -3.17 10.79 15.66
C VAL A 96 -3.04 11.84 14.56
N GLY A 97 -3.99 12.79 14.52
CA GLY A 97 -4.03 13.86 13.52
C GLY A 97 -4.43 13.41 12.10
N ARG A 98 -4.88 12.16 11.92
CA ARG A 98 -5.31 11.63 10.62
C ARG A 98 -6.81 11.81 10.39
N PRO A 99 -7.26 11.94 9.12
CA PRO A 99 -8.67 12.08 8.81
C PRO A 99 -9.45 10.82 9.18
N GLY A 100 -10.71 10.97 9.60
CA GLY A 100 -11.49 9.87 10.19
C GLY A 100 -11.70 8.66 9.28
N SER A 101 -11.71 8.82 7.95
CA SER A 101 -11.76 7.66 7.02
C SER A 101 -10.50 6.80 7.09
N TYR A 102 -9.32 7.41 7.29
CA TYR A 102 -8.07 6.70 7.52
C TYR A 102 -8.09 6.02 8.89
N VAL A 103 -8.52 6.75 9.93
CA VAL A 103 -8.67 6.22 11.29
C VAL A 103 -9.56 4.98 11.30
N ALA A 104 -10.71 5.02 10.61
CA ALA A 104 -11.63 3.89 10.49
C ALA A 104 -10.98 2.67 9.80
N GLY A 105 -10.15 2.89 8.79
CA GLY A 105 -9.39 1.83 8.12
C GLY A 105 -8.43 1.12 9.07
N VAL A 106 -7.62 1.88 9.82
CA VAL A 106 -6.69 1.33 10.82
C VAL A 106 -7.45 0.65 11.98
N GLN A 107 -8.51 1.28 12.49
CA GLN A 107 -9.33 0.71 13.57
C GLN A 107 -9.99 -0.62 13.20
N SER A 108 -10.32 -0.82 11.92
CA SER A 108 -10.85 -2.10 11.44
C SER A 108 -9.85 -3.25 11.69
N VAL A 109 -8.56 -3.01 11.43
CA VAL A 109 -7.50 -4.00 11.65
C VAL A 109 -7.23 -4.20 13.14
N ILE A 110 -7.26 -3.14 13.94
CA ILE A 110 -7.11 -3.25 15.41
C ILE A 110 -8.20 -4.15 16.00
N THR A 111 -9.45 -3.97 15.56
CA THR A 111 -10.58 -4.79 16.00
C THR A 111 -10.38 -6.26 15.61
N GLU A 112 -10.02 -6.51 14.36
CA GLU A 112 -9.74 -7.85 13.84
C GLU A 112 -8.60 -8.55 14.61
N LEU A 113 -7.53 -7.83 14.92
CA LEU A 113 -6.38 -8.33 15.67
C LEU A 113 -6.76 -8.71 17.11
N LYS A 114 -7.55 -7.89 17.79
CA LYS A 114 -8.04 -8.17 19.15
C LYS A 114 -8.97 -9.40 19.18
N SER A 115 -9.84 -9.53 18.18
CA SER A 115 -10.71 -10.70 18.03
C SER A 115 -9.92 -11.99 17.77
N ALA A 116 -8.88 -11.93 16.93
CA ALA A 116 -8.01 -13.06 16.67
C ALA A 116 -7.24 -13.51 17.94
N ALA A 117 -6.70 -12.55 18.69
CA ALA A 117 -5.99 -12.83 19.95
C ALA A 117 -6.91 -13.52 20.99
N ALA A 118 -8.15 -13.04 21.12
CA ALA A 118 -9.13 -13.64 22.02
C ALA A 118 -9.50 -15.08 21.64
N THR A 119 -9.45 -15.42 20.35
CA THR A 119 -9.74 -16.78 19.86
C THR A 119 -8.56 -17.72 20.10
N GLY A 120 -7.33 -17.30 19.77
CA GLY A 120 -6.13 -18.11 20.03
C GLY A 120 -5.89 -18.41 21.52
N GLN A 121 -6.31 -17.51 22.42
CA GLN A 121 -6.26 -17.75 23.86
C GLN A 121 -7.21 -18.87 24.30
N ARG A 122 -8.41 -18.97 23.71
CA ARG A 122 -9.38 -20.04 24.04
C ARG A 122 -8.87 -21.41 23.60
N ASP A 123 -8.27 -21.49 22.43
CA ASP A 123 -7.76 -22.75 21.89
C ASP A 123 -6.58 -23.27 22.73
N SER A 124 -5.70 -22.37 23.17
CA SER A 124 -4.56 -22.69 24.04
C SER A 124 -5.00 -23.17 25.45
N GLN A 125 -6.08 -22.61 26.00
CA GLN A 125 -6.66 -23.06 27.27
C GLN A 125 -7.36 -24.42 27.16
N ASN A 126 -7.89 -24.77 25.98
CA ASN A 126 -8.53 -26.06 25.76
C ASN A 126 -7.48 -27.20 25.69
N LEU A 127 -6.38 -26.95 24.99
CA LEU A 127 -5.24 -27.89 24.89
C LEU A 127 -4.61 -28.21 26.25
N THR A 128 -4.41 -27.20 27.10
CA THR A 128 -3.84 -27.39 28.44
C THR A 128 -4.74 -28.19 29.38
N ARG A 129 -6.07 -28.13 29.21
CA ARG A 129 -7.02 -28.95 29.97
C ARG A 129 -7.03 -30.42 29.57
N GLN A 130 -6.75 -30.74 28.30
CA GLN A 130 -6.68 -32.13 27.85
C GLN A 130 -5.41 -32.87 28.30
N VAL A 131 -4.27 -32.17 28.43
CA VAL A 131 -3.00 -32.80 28.83
C VAL A 131 -3.00 -33.24 30.31
N GLY A 132 -3.85 -32.67 31.16
CA GLY A 132 -4.00 -33.05 32.57
C GLY A 132 -4.85 -34.31 32.83
N SER A 133 -5.44 -34.92 31.80
CA SER A 133 -6.21 -36.17 31.91
C SER A 133 -5.46 -37.34 31.29
N LYS A 134 -4.45 -37.84 32.00
CA LYS A 134 -3.93 -39.19 31.77
C LYS A 134 -3.67 -39.84 33.12
N VAL A 135 -4.64 -40.66 33.53
CA VAL A 135 -4.55 -41.62 34.64
C VAL A 135 -3.70 -42.80 34.18
#